data_AF-A0A847MUH8-F1
#
_entry.id   AF-A0A847MUH8-F1
#
_cell.length_a   1.000
_cell.length_b   1.000
_cell.length_c   1.000
_cell.angle_alpha   90.00
_cell.angle_beta   90.00
_cell.angle_gamma   90.00
#
_symmetry.space_group_name_H-M   'P 1'
#
loop_
_entity.id
_entity.type
_entity.pdbx_description
1 polymer ?
#
loop_
_entity_poly.entity_id
_entity_poly.type
_entity_poly.pdbx_seq_one_letter_code
_entity_poly.pdbx_strand_id
1 'polypeptide(L)'
;MAITLEEVSRKQHGEKSPSPGPWTATARYGSVMAADGARSTTKSRTFDRPEARQRAKALVDLAVTEIATVDPITCSPTLPIADAARIMRDRDISCLPVVDGERLVGIVTDGDMTNRVVAPGLSSADPIAAAMTPDPVSLPPTAVVADLLRLMLARDIGHVPVTDGGQIVGIVTATDVTRIHALATDLLTYDIAGADSVPQMVDVMRGLPDLLVRLVDANQPHATVTRRITDVADAVTKRLLALAENELGPAPVPYVWAACGSQGRREQTGVTDQDNGLIIDDSMDPGHDAYFERLARFVSDGMNACGYVYCAGDMMATNPRWRQPVRVWRRYFDAWIAKPSVEAQMLASVMFDLRPIAGDRSLFTELQHDTLRRASANSIFVAHMTSNSMKHQPPLNFLRHIAPERSGEHKREIDLKHGGVIPVVDLGRVYALKGRLTEVNTRARLLAAEEVDVISTSGGRDVVAAYDVIATIRLEHQARQIAAGEAPTNYLNPKDLSDFEREHLRDAFLVVRTMQTAVGQNTGILR
;
A
#
# COMPACT_ATOMS: atom_id res chain seq x y z
N MET A 1 -33.44 30.96 -8.22
CA MET A 1 -34.37 29.94 -7.73
C MET A 1 -33.64 29.11 -6.69
N ALA A 2 -34.04 29.23 -5.43
CA ALA A 2 -33.44 28.51 -4.32
C ALA A 2 -33.91 27.05 -4.36
N ILE A 3 -32.96 26.12 -4.51
CA ILE A 3 -33.18 24.69 -4.30
C ILE A 3 -32.99 24.44 -2.81
N THR A 4 -34.03 23.94 -2.15
CA THR A 4 -34.05 23.70 -0.70
C THR A 4 -33.28 22.43 -0.32
N LEU A 5 -32.74 22.44 0.89
CA LEU A 5 -31.82 21.44 1.49
C LEU A 5 -32.34 19.98 1.54
N GLU A 6 -33.63 19.72 1.28
CA GLU A 6 -34.17 18.36 1.20
C GLU A 6 -33.90 17.67 -0.15
N GLU A 7 -33.76 18.41 -1.25
CA GLU A 7 -33.55 17.82 -2.58
C GLU A 7 -32.08 17.39 -2.82
N VAL A 8 -31.13 18.03 -2.13
CA VAL A 8 -29.71 17.62 -2.16
C VAL A 8 -29.49 16.37 -1.29
N SER A 9 -30.21 16.26 -0.17
CA SER A 9 -30.15 15.08 0.72
C SER A 9 -30.82 13.85 0.09
N ARG A 10 -31.95 14.00 -0.62
CA ARG A 10 -32.57 12.88 -1.36
C ARG A 10 -31.74 12.37 -2.53
N LYS A 11 -30.91 13.21 -3.16
CA LYS A 11 -29.99 12.76 -4.23
C LYS A 11 -28.79 11.97 -3.71
N GLN A 12 -28.47 12.03 -2.42
CA GLN A 12 -27.44 11.18 -1.80
C GLN A 12 -27.94 9.79 -1.37
N HIS A 13 -29.25 9.54 -1.40
CA HIS A 13 -29.86 8.26 -1.01
C HIS A 13 -30.69 7.60 -2.12
N GLY A 14 -30.50 8.03 -3.37
CA GLY A 14 -31.03 7.33 -4.54
C GLY A 14 -30.16 6.14 -4.90
N GLU A 15 -30.53 4.96 -4.40
CA GLU A 15 -30.02 3.65 -4.81
C GLU A 15 -29.91 3.56 -6.33
N LYS A 16 -28.68 3.33 -6.81
CA LYS A 16 -28.43 2.62 -8.06
C LYS A 16 -27.83 1.28 -7.67
N SER A 17 -28.37 0.22 -8.27
CA SER A 17 -27.84 -1.15 -8.19
C SER A 17 -26.30 -1.14 -8.31
N PRO A 18 -25.57 -1.97 -7.55
CA PRO A 18 -24.12 -1.91 -7.53
C PRO A 18 -23.61 -2.13 -8.95
N SER A 19 -22.97 -1.11 -9.53
CA SER A 19 -22.01 -1.35 -10.59
C SER A 19 -20.98 -2.32 -10.03
N PRO A 20 -20.67 -3.44 -10.72
CA PRO A 20 -19.70 -4.40 -10.22
C PRO A 20 -18.42 -3.65 -9.83
N GLY A 21 -17.98 -3.87 -8.59
CA GLY A 21 -16.74 -3.29 -8.09
C GLY A 21 -15.55 -3.65 -8.99
N PRO A 22 -14.41 -2.96 -8.84
CA PRO A 22 -13.36 -2.90 -9.87
C PRO A 22 -12.67 -4.22 -10.20
N TRP A 23 -12.93 -5.28 -9.44
CA TRP A 23 -12.26 -6.58 -9.58
C TRP A 23 -13.14 -7.69 -10.18
N THR A 24 -14.39 -7.39 -10.55
CA THR A 24 -15.32 -8.41 -11.10
C THR A 24 -15.71 -8.22 -12.56
N ALA A 25 -15.15 -7.23 -13.26
CA ALA A 25 -15.47 -6.99 -14.66
C ALA A 25 -14.76 -7.97 -15.61
N THR A 26 -15.21 -9.22 -15.61
CA THR A 26 -15.04 -10.11 -16.74
C THR A 26 -15.93 -9.59 -17.88
N ALA A 27 -15.30 -9.01 -18.89
CA ALA A 27 -15.78 -8.86 -20.27
C ALA A 27 -17.21 -8.31 -20.48
N ARG A 28 -17.34 -7.02 -20.81
CA ARG A 28 -18.32 -6.52 -21.79
C ARG A 28 -17.77 -5.32 -22.58
N TYR A 29 -16.95 -5.61 -23.58
CA TYR A 29 -16.87 -4.79 -24.78
C TYR A 29 -17.07 -5.72 -25.97
N GLY A 30 -18.18 -5.54 -26.69
CA GLY A 30 -18.57 -6.38 -27.82
C GLY A 30 -19.88 -5.94 -28.47
N SER A 31 -19.74 -5.13 -29.52
CA SER A 31 -20.61 -4.97 -30.70
C SER A 31 -22.11 -4.66 -30.56
N VAL A 32 -22.46 -3.49 -31.11
CA VAL A 32 -23.71 -3.23 -31.84
C VAL A 32 -23.72 -4.13 -33.09
N MET A 33 -24.76 -4.98 -33.25
CA MET A 33 -25.41 -5.47 -34.49
C MET A 33 -25.96 -6.91 -34.35
N ALA A 34 -27.23 -7.08 -34.73
CA ALA A 34 -27.92 -8.28 -35.27
C ALA A 34 -28.29 -9.50 -34.36
N ALA A 35 -29.62 -9.61 -34.17
CA ALA A 35 -30.56 -10.76 -34.23
C ALA A 35 -30.18 -12.22 -33.87
N ASP A 36 -31.18 -12.85 -33.23
CA ASP A 36 -31.61 -14.27 -33.18
C ASP A 36 -30.85 -15.35 -32.38
N GLY A 37 -31.54 -15.82 -31.33
CA GLY A 37 -31.88 -17.23 -31.09
C GLY A 37 -30.76 -18.24 -30.79
N ALA A 38 -30.59 -18.62 -29.51
CA ALA A 38 -30.52 -20.02 -29.05
C ALA A 38 -30.22 -20.08 -27.54
N ARG A 39 -30.96 -20.93 -26.82
CA ARG A 39 -30.62 -21.32 -25.43
C ARG A 39 -29.38 -22.21 -25.47
N SER A 40 -28.36 -21.88 -24.68
CA SER A 40 -27.31 -22.84 -24.32
C SER A 40 -26.91 -22.67 -22.86
N THR A 41 -27.23 -23.70 -22.07
CA THR A 41 -26.79 -23.94 -20.70
C THR A 41 -25.26 -24.03 -20.65
N THR A 42 -24.59 -23.13 -19.93
CA THR A 42 -23.15 -23.27 -19.67
C THR A 42 -22.89 -23.40 -18.18
N LYS A 43 -22.41 -24.59 -17.81
CA LYS A 43 -21.93 -24.94 -16.48
C LYS A 43 -20.82 -23.97 -16.04
N SER A 44 -20.93 -23.49 -14.81
CA SER A 44 -19.87 -22.79 -14.07
C SER A 44 -18.56 -23.61 -14.14
N ARG A 45 -17.55 -23.05 -14.81
CA ARG A 45 -16.16 -23.52 -14.73
C ARG A 45 -15.51 -22.68 -13.65
N THR A 46 -15.18 -23.30 -12.53
CA THR A 46 -14.18 -22.84 -11.58
C THR A 46 -12.90 -22.52 -12.35
N PHE A 47 -12.51 -21.25 -12.38
CA PHE A 47 -11.25 -20.81 -13.00
C PHE A 47 -10.12 -20.98 -11.99
N ASP A 48 -9.69 -22.23 -11.83
CA ASP A 48 -8.34 -22.54 -11.33
C ASP A 48 -7.37 -22.02 -12.42
N ARG A 49 -6.60 -20.96 -12.16
CA ARG A 49 -5.74 -20.33 -13.19
C ARG A 49 -4.31 -20.87 -13.10
N PRO A 50 -3.86 -21.67 -14.09
CA PRO A 50 -2.52 -22.23 -14.13
C PRO A 50 -1.44 -21.17 -14.16
N GLU A 51 -1.64 -20.00 -14.77
CA GLU A 51 -0.58 -19.04 -15.12
C GLU A 51 0.12 -18.35 -13.93
N ALA A 52 -0.59 -17.98 -12.86
CA ALA A 52 0.04 -17.42 -11.66
C ALA A 52 0.73 -18.52 -10.83
N ARG A 53 0.10 -19.70 -10.72
CA ARG A 53 0.75 -20.93 -10.23
C ARG A 53 1.94 -21.30 -11.10
N GLN A 54 1.89 -21.07 -12.40
CA GLN A 54 2.89 -21.43 -13.41
C GLN A 54 4.02 -20.41 -13.46
N ARG A 55 3.79 -19.15 -13.07
CA ARG A 55 4.83 -18.13 -12.85
C ARG A 55 5.51 -18.25 -11.49
N ALA A 56 4.76 -18.53 -10.42
CA ALA A 56 5.35 -18.88 -9.13
C ALA A 56 6.09 -20.23 -9.21
N LYS A 57 5.51 -21.22 -9.90
CA LYS A 57 6.17 -22.46 -10.32
C LYS A 57 7.39 -22.15 -11.21
N ALA A 58 7.27 -21.26 -12.20
CA ALA A 58 8.42 -20.87 -13.03
C ALA A 58 9.54 -20.27 -12.19
N LEU A 59 9.24 -19.46 -11.17
CA LEU A 59 10.23 -18.86 -10.29
C LEU A 59 10.93 -19.89 -9.39
N VAL A 60 10.19 -20.87 -8.86
CA VAL A 60 10.79 -21.95 -8.04
C VAL A 60 11.44 -23.05 -8.91
N ASP A 61 11.09 -23.12 -10.19
CA ASP A 61 11.67 -23.99 -11.21
C ASP A 61 12.87 -23.32 -11.93
N LEU A 62 13.17 -22.04 -11.66
CA LEU A 62 14.38 -21.37 -12.17
C LEU A 62 15.62 -22.14 -11.72
N ALA A 63 16.62 -22.23 -12.59
CA ALA A 63 17.90 -22.80 -12.20
C ALA A 63 18.58 -21.89 -11.17
N VAL A 64 19.26 -22.48 -10.19
CA VAL A 64 20.01 -21.71 -9.17
C VAL A 64 21.07 -20.80 -9.78
N THR A 65 21.58 -21.14 -10.97
CA THR A 65 22.54 -20.31 -11.73
C THR A 65 21.95 -19.00 -12.25
N GLU A 66 20.64 -18.90 -12.43
CA GLU A 66 19.98 -17.66 -12.85
C GLU A 66 19.94 -16.61 -11.74
N ILE A 67 20.20 -17.03 -10.50
CA ILE A 67 20.10 -16.19 -9.30
C ILE A 67 21.40 -16.14 -8.50
N ALA A 68 22.35 -17.03 -8.80
CA ALA A 68 23.64 -17.10 -8.15
C ALA A 68 24.52 -15.92 -8.54
N THR A 69 25.36 -15.48 -7.61
CA THR A 69 26.56 -14.74 -7.96
C THR A 69 27.53 -15.72 -8.62
N VAL A 70 27.79 -15.52 -9.91
CA VAL A 70 28.71 -16.32 -10.72
C VAL A 70 30.15 -15.90 -10.39
N ASP A 71 31.07 -16.86 -10.39
CA ASP A 71 32.51 -16.65 -10.10
C ASP A 71 32.73 -15.93 -8.74
N PRO A 72 32.29 -16.56 -7.63
CA PRO A 72 32.37 -15.94 -6.32
C PRO A 72 33.84 -15.74 -5.92
N ILE A 73 34.10 -14.67 -5.17
CA ILE A 73 35.43 -14.47 -4.58
C ILE A 73 35.71 -15.62 -3.62
N THR A 74 36.85 -16.29 -3.78
CA THR A 74 37.27 -17.43 -2.96
C THR A 74 38.60 -17.17 -2.24
N CYS A 75 38.95 -18.04 -1.29
CA CYS A 75 40.26 -18.02 -0.65
C CYS A 75 40.87 -19.41 -0.46
N SER A 76 42.18 -19.46 -0.24
CA SER A 76 42.90 -20.69 0.13
C SER A 76 42.68 -21.04 1.61
N PRO A 77 42.66 -22.32 2.00
CA PRO A 77 42.53 -22.75 3.41
C PRO A 77 43.66 -22.23 4.31
N THR A 78 44.81 -21.87 3.75
CA THR A 78 45.96 -21.34 4.49
C THR A 78 45.95 -19.82 4.64
N LEU A 79 44.99 -19.12 4.04
CA LEU A 79 44.89 -17.67 4.14
C LEU A 79 44.67 -17.26 5.61
N PRO A 80 45.41 -16.28 6.15
CA PRO A 80 45.18 -15.79 7.51
C PRO A 80 43.76 -15.27 7.70
N ILE A 81 43.16 -15.53 8.87
CA ILE A 81 41.82 -15.07 9.21
C ILE A 81 41.68 -13.55 9.04
N ALA A 82 42.71 -12.78 9.41
CA ALA A 82 42.73 -11.33 9.23
C ALA A 82 42.51 -10.91 7.77
N ASP A 83 43.13 -11.61 6.83
CA ASP A 83 43.07 -11.28 5.42
C ASP A 83 41.75 -11.75 4.80
N ALA A 84 41.22 -12.90 5.23
CA ALA A 84 39.86 -13.32 4.87
C ALA A 84 38.81 -12.28 5.31
N ALA A 85 38.89 -11.80 6.56
CA ALA A 85 37.99 -10.77 7.06
C ALA A 85 38.13 -9.43 6.32
N ARG A 86 39.35 -9.04 5.92
CA ARG A 86 39.57 -7.85 5.07
C ARG A 86 38.95 -8.01 3.70
N ILE A 87 39.11 -9.16 3.05
CA ILE A 87 38.46 -9.44 1.77
C ILE A 87 36.95 -9.29 1.91
N MET A 88 36.36 -9.90 2.95
CA MET A 88 34.92 -9.82 3.20
C MET A 88 34.43 -8.39 3.37
N ARG A 89 35.13 -7.58 4.17
CA ARG A 89 34.81 -6.16 4.37
C ARG A 89 35.00 -5.33 3.09
N ASP A 90 36.15 -5.46 2.43
CA ASP A 90 36.54 -4.59 1.31
C ASP A 90 35.72 -4.89 0.05
N ARG A 91 35.15 -6.11 -0.04
CA ARG A 91 34.28 -6.55 -1.13
C ARG A 91 32.80 -6.55 -0.78
N ASP A 92 32.46 -6.15 0.44
CA ASP A 92 31.09 -6.13 0.98
C ASP A 92 30.35 -7.48 0.81
N ILE A 93 31.02 -8.58 1.18
CA ILE A 93 30.49 -9.94 1.11
C ILE A 93 30.38 -10.57 2.50
N SER A 94 29.28 -11.27 2.75
CA SER A 94 28.96 -11.88 4.05
C SER A 94 29.46 -13.33 4.19
N CYS A 95 30.03 -13.91 3.13
CA CYS A 95 30.65 -15.23 3.17
C CYS A 95 31.81 -15.34 2.17
N LEU A 96 32.69 -16.31 2.41
CA LEU A 96 33.85 -16.61 1.58
C LEU A 96 34.00 -18.13 1.42
N PRO A 97 33.81 -18.68 0.22
CA PRO A 97 34.14 -20.06 -0.08
C PRO A 97 35.65 -20.31 0.01
N VAL A 98 36.03 -21.42 0.66
CA VAL A 98 37.40 -21.86 0.84
C VAL A 98 37.69 -22.97 -0.16
N VAL A 99 38.69 -22.77 -1.01
CA VAL A 99 39.04 -23.69 -2.10
C VAL A 99 40.49 -24.19 -1.97
N ASP A 100 40.68 -25.47 -2.28
CA ASP A 100 42.01 -26.05 -2.51
C ASP A 100 42.17 -26.32 -4.01
N GLY A 101 42.96 -25.49 -4.68
CA GLY A 101 42.89 -25.34 -6.14
C GLY A 101 41.53 -24.78 -6.56
N GLU A 102 40.77 -25.55 -7.33
CA GLU A 102 39.41 -25.20 -7.77
C GLU A 102 38.31 -25.91 -6.95
N ARG A 103 38.69 -26.85 -6.09
CA ARG A 103 37.76 -27.67 -5.33
C ARG A 103 37.30 -26.94 -4.08
N LEU A 104 35.98 -26.92 -3.85
CA LEU A 104 35.41 -26.40 -2.62
C LEU A 104 35.73 -27.33 -1.44
N VAL A 105 36.38 -26.80 -0.41
CA VAL A 105 36.75 -27.55 0.80
C VAL A 105 36.14 -26.98 2.08
N GLY A 106 35.66 -25.73 2.03
CA GLY A 106 34.99 -25.10 3.15
C GLY A 106 34.22 -23.84 2.78
N ILE A 107 33.51 -23.27 3.74
CA ILE A 107 32.91 -21.93 3.67
C ILE A 107 33.06 -21.24 5.02
N VAL A 108 33.29 -19.93 5.01
CA VAL A 108 33.28 -19.10 6.22
C VAL A 108 32.30 -17.94 6.05
N THR A 109 31.55 -17.62 7.10
CA THR A 109 30.59 -16.51 7.15
C THR A 109 31.02 -15.44 8.15
N ASP A 110 30.41 -14.26 8.08
CA ASP A 110 30.55 -13.20 9.09
C ASP A 110 30.15 -13.68 10.50
N GLY A 111 29.12 -14.53 10.59
CA GLY A 111 28.72 -15.24 11.79
C GLY A 111 29.82 -16.15 12.34
N ASP A 112 30.53 -16.87 11.47
CA ASP A 112 31.66 -17.71 11.88
C ASP A 112 32.84 -16.87 12.39
N MET A 113 33.08 -15.68 11.83
CA MET A 113 34.10 -14.77 12.37
C MET A 113 33.79 -14.41 13.83
N THR A 114 32.53 -14.15 14.16
CA THR A 114 32.14 -13.84 15.55
C THR A 114 32.18 -15.09 16.44
N ASN A 115 31.53 -16.16 16.00
CA ASN A 115 31.26 -17.32 16.84
C ASN A 115 32.43 -18.31 16.94
N ARG A 116 33.25 -18.39 15.90
CA ARG A 116 34.34 -19.36 15.80
C ARG A 116 35.71 -18.74 15.86
N VAL A 117 35.88 -17.44 15.58
CA VAL A 117 37.19 -16.76 15.74
C VAL A 117 37.21 -15.93 17.02
N VAL A 118 36.33 -14.94 17.14
CA VAL A 118 36.37 -13.96 18.24
C VAL A 118 35.99 -14.61 19.57
N ALA A 119 34.85 -15.31 19.63
CA ALA A 119 34.39 -15.91 20.89
C ALA A 119 35.36 -16.96 21.47
N PRO A 120 36.00 -17.82 20.67
CA PRO A 120 37.01 -18.76 21.17
C PRO A 120 38.41 -18.16 21.33
N GLY A 121 38.66 -16.97 20.79
CA GLY A 121 39.94 -16.27 20.91
C GLY A 121 41.05 -16.79 19.97
N LEU A 122 40.70 -17.21 18.75
CA LEU A 122 41.70 -17.56 17.73
C LEU A 122 42.54 -16.35 17.33
N SER A 123 43.80 -16.60 16.98
CA SER A 123 44.69 -15.56 16.50
C SER A 123 44.28 -15.13 15.10
N SER A 124 44.34 -13.83 14.83
CA SER A 124 44.11 -13.28 13.49
C SER A 124 45.11 -13.80 12.43
N ALA A 125 46.25 -14.35 12.88
CA ALA A 125 47.26 -14.96 12.01
C ALA A 125 47.01 -16.46 11.74
N ASP A 126 46.06 -17.09 12.45
CA ASP A 126 45.73 -18.49 12.22
C ASP A 126 45.10 -18.69 10.84
N PRO A 127 45.25 -19.88 10.23
CA PRO A 127 44.66 -20.17 8.92
C PRO A 127 43.13 -20.19 8.99
N ILE A 128 42.47 -19.67 7.96
CA ILE A 128 41.01 -19.61 7.86
C ILE A 128 40.35 -21.00 7.94
N ALA A 129 41.08 -22.06 7.56
CA ALA A 129 40.64 -23.44 7.73
C ALA A 129 40.30 -23.82 9.19
N ALA A 130 40.84 -23.11 10.19
CA ALA A 130 40.51 -23.34 11.60
C ALA A 130 39.11 -22.83 11.98
N ALA A 131 38.53 -21.91 11.19
CA ALA A 131 37.24 -21.28 11.46
C ALA A 131 36.15 -21.65 10.43
N MET A 132 36.51 -22.20 9.28
CA MET A 132 35.55 -22.57 8.23
C MET A 132 34.63 -23.72 8.66
N THR A 133 33.47 -23.81 8.01
CA THR A 133 32.68 -25.05 7.96
C THR A 133 33.26 -25.95 6.87
N PRO A 134 33.84 -27.12 7.20
CA PRO A 134 34.38 -28.04 6.21
C PRO A 134 33.26 -28.77 5.46
N ASP A 135 33.53 -29.16 4.22
CA ASP A 135 32.62 -29.93 3.36
C ASP A 135 31.17 -29.36 3.33
N PRO A 136 31.00 -28.09 2.92
CA PRO A 136 29.70 -27.44 2.97
C PRO A 136 28.73 -28.09 2.00
N VAL A 137 27.46 -28.19 2.42
CA VAL A 137 26.41 -28.66 1.52
C VAL A 137 26.28 -27.66 0.36
N SER A 138 26.29 -28.18 -0.86
CA SER A 138 26.20 -27.41 -2.10
C SER A 138 25.13 -27.98 -3.02
N LEU A 139 24.76 -27.21 -4.04
CA LEU A 139 23.82 -27.63 -5.08
C LEU A 139 24.51 -27.67 -6.45
N PRO A 140 24.10 -28.58 -7.36
CA PRO A 140 24.57 -28.55 -8.73
C PRO A 140 23.99 -27.35 -9.51
N PRO A 141 24.60 -26.93 -10.63
CA PRO A 141 24.11 -25.80 -11.44
C PRO A 141 22.70 -26.03 -12.02
N THR A 142 22.31 -27.30 -12.14
CA THR A 142 21.01 -27.75 -12.64
C THR A 142 19.94 -27.81 -11.55
N ALA A 143 20.28 -27.54 -10.28
CA ALA A 143 19.29 -27.48 -9.21
C ALA A 143 18.37 -26.28 -9.42
N VAL A 144 17.14 -26.38 -8.90
CA VAL A 144 16.16 -25.30 -9.00
C VAL A 144 16.03 -24.54 -7.68
N VAL A 145 15.46 -23.33 -7.72
CA VAL A 145 15.24 -22.49 -6.53
C VAL A 145 14.42 -23.21 -5.45
N ALA A 146 13.50 -24.11 -5.82
CA ALA A 146 12.78 -24.94 -4.85
C ALA A 146 13.72 -25.82 -4.00
N ASP A 147 14.77 -26.38 -4.60
CA ASP A 147 15.74 -27.23 -3.92
C ASP A 147 16.63 -26.41 -3.00
N LEU A 148 17.02 -25.21 -3.44
CA LEU A 148 17.71 -24.22 -2.63
C LEU A 148 16.91 -23.85 -1.37
N LEU A 149 15.63 -23.51 -1.53
CA LEU A 149 14.75 -23.14 -0.41
C LEU A 149 14.59 -24.29 0.60
N ARG A 150 14.38 -25.51 0.10
CA ARG A 150 14.30 -26.69 0.97
C ARG A 150 15.60 -26.92 1.73
N LEU A 151 16.74 -26.76 1.06
CA LEU A 151 18.04 -26.94 1.68
C LEU A 151 18.30 -25.89 2.78
N MET A 152 18.05 -24.62 2.49
CA MET A 152 18.18 -23.52 3.45
C MET A 152 17.30 -23.74 4.68
N LEU A 153 16.03 -24.13 4.48
CA LEU A 153 15.10 -24.41 5.58
C LEU A 153 15.48 -25.66 6.40
N ALA A 154 15.90 -26.74 5.73
CA ALA A 154 16.22 -28.00 6.40
C ALA A 154 17.53 -27.96 7.17
N ARG A 155 18.45 -27.06 6.79
CA ARG A 155 19.78 -26.92 7.41
C ARG A 155 19.96 -25.65 8.22
N ASP A 156 18.97 -24.74 8.19
CA ASP A 156 19.03 -23.42 8.81
C ASP A 156 20.29 -22.63 8.37
N ILE A 157 20.48 -22.53 7.06
CA ILE A 157 21.65 -21.87 6.45
C ILE A 157 21.23 -20.75 5.50
N GLY A 158 22.00 -19.66 5.49
CA GLY A 158 21.76 -18.49 4.65
C GLY A 158 22.63 -18.40 3.39
N HIS A 159 23.59 -19.30 3.20
CA HIS A 159 24.54 -19.28 2.09
C HIS A 159 24.73 -20.68 1.54
N VAL A 160 24.55 -20.85 0.23
CA VAL A 160 24.63 -22.15 -0.43
C VAL A 160 25.55 -22.04 -1.66
N PRO A 161 26.72 -22.69 -1.63
CA PRO A 161 27.58 -22.81 -2.80
C PRO A 161 26.91 -23.60 -3.92
N VAL A 162 27.17 -23.18 -5.16
CA VAL A 162 26.81 -23.93 -6.37
C VAL A 162 28.09 -24.56 -6.92
N THR A 163 28.10 -25.89 -7.04
CA THR A 163 29.29 -26.63 -7.49
C THR A 163 29.01 -27.52 -8.69
N ASP A 164 29.92 -27.54 -9.66
CA ASP A 164 29.93 -28.49 -10.77
C ASP A 164 31.11 -29.45 -10.60
N GLY A 165 30.85 -30.75 -10.44
CA GLY A 165 31.92 -31.73 -10.19
C GLY A 165 32.79 -31.45 -8.95
N GLY A 166 32.29 -30.68 -7.98
CA GLY A 166 33.04 -30.25 -6.78
C GLY A 166 33.85 -28.96 -6.96
N GLN A 167 33.88 -28.38 -8.16
CA GLN A 167 34.39 -27.04 -8.41
C GLN A 167 33.31 -26.01 -8.11
N ILE A 168 33.67 -24.92 -7.44
CA ILE A 168 32.71 -23.83 -7.17
C ILE A 168 32.50 -22.99 -8.42
N VAL A 169 31.23 -22.80 -8.80
CA VAL A 169 30.84 -22.01 -9.98
C VAL A 169 29.94 -20.83 -9.62
N GLY A 170 29.37 -20.84 -8.42
CA GLY A 170 28.50 -19.77 -7.94
C GLY A 170 28.23 -19.85 -6.44
N ILE A 171 27.56 -18.83 -5.91
CA ILE A 171 27.00 -18.84 -4.57
C ILE A 171 25.64 -18.15 -4.55
N VAL A 172 24.70 -18.70 -3.77
CA VAL A 172 23.40 -18.09 -3.55
C VAL A 172 23.22 -17.79 -2.07
N THR A 173 22.74 -16.59 -1.76
CA THR A 173 22.47 -16.14 -0.39
C THR A 173 20.97 -16.01 -0.12
N ALA A 174 20.57 -16.01 1.14
CA ALA A 174 19.19 -15.72 1.55
C ALA A 174 18.73 -14.33 1.07
N THR A 175 19.66 -13.38 0.92
CA THR A 175 19.38 -12.06 0.34
C THR A 175 18.99 -12.16 -1.14
N ASP A 176 19.63 -13.04 -1.91
CA ASP A 176 19.26 -13.28 -3.32
C ASP A 176 17.85 -13.88 -3.42
N VAL A 177 17.51 -14.80 -2.52
CA VAL A 177 16.18 -15.43 -2.42
C VAL A 177 15.11 -14.41 -2.02
N THR A 178 15.37 -13.58 -1.01
CA THR A 178 14.44 -12.52 -0.59
C THR A 178 14.25 -11.47 -1.68
N ARG A 179 15.29 -11.15 -2.46
CA ARG A 179 15.17 -10.27 -3.64
C ARG A 179 14.21 -10.85 -4.67
N ILE A 180 14.26 -12.15 -4.93
CA ILE A 180 13.33 -12.85 -5.85
C ILE A 180 11.90 -12.85 -5.29
N HIS A 181 11.74 -13.06 -3.99
CA HIS A 181 10.43 -13.01 -3.34
C HIS A 181 9.84 -11.59 -3.33
N ALA A 182 10.68 -10.56 -3.17
CA ALA A 182 10.30 -9.15 -3.27
C ALA A 182 9.97 -8.72 -4.71
N LEU A 183 10.73 -9.23 -5.70
CA LEU A 183 10.48 -8.99 -7.13
C LEU A 183 9.08 -9.44 -7.55
N ALA A 184 8.52 -10.51 -6.97
CA ALA A 184 7.16 -10.96 -7.29
C ALA A 184 6.04 -9.93 -6.99
N THR A 185 6.30 -8.93 -6.14
CA THR A 185 5.34 -7.84 -5.83
C THR A 185 5.64 -6.55 -6.60
N ASP A 186 6.91 -6.24 -6.85
CA ASP A 186 7.31 -5.03 -7.58
C ASP A 186 7.19 -5.17 -9.10
N LEU A 187 6.98 -6.39 -9.62
CA LEU A 187 6.72 -6.65 -11.04
C LEU A 187 5.50 -5.90 -11.57
N LEU A 188 4.41 -5.79 -10.80
CA LEU A 188 3.22 -5.04 -11.26
C LEU A 188 3.55 -3.56 -11.44
N THR A 189 4.23 -2.94 -10.49
CA THR A 189 4.68 -1.54 -10.59
C THR A 189 5.66 -1.34 -11.75
N TYR A 190 6.60 -2.27 -11.95
CA TYR A 190 7.56 -2.26 -13.05
C TYR A 190 6.87 -2.39 -14.42
N ASP A 191 5.99 -3.37 -14.58
CA ASP A 191 5.23 -3.62 -15.81
C ASP A 191 4.33 -2.43 -16.16
N ILE A 192 3.71 -1.79 -15.15
CA ILE A 192 2.96 -0.54 -15.35
C ILE A 192 3.88 0.59 -15.80
N ALA A 193 5.05 0.77 -15.19
CA ALA A 193 5.97 1.83 -15.57
C ALA A 193 6.46 1.68 -17.03
N GLY A 194 6.60 0.44 -17.51
CA GLY A 194 6.98 0.11 -18.88
C GLY A 194 5.82 0.03 -19.89
N ALA A 195 4.56 0.21 -19.49
CA ALA A 195 3.41 -0.02 -20.36
C ALA A 195 3.19 1.12 -21.37
N ASP A 196 3.21 0.88 -22.67
CA ASP A 196 3.15 1.92 -23.72
C ASP A 196 1.74 2.43 -24.02
N SER A 197 0.71 1.84 -23.40
CA SER A 197 -0.68 2.23 -23.64
C SER A 197 -1.59 1.87 -22.48
N VAL A 198 -2.75 2.54 -22.39
CA VAL A 198 -3.79 2.22 -21.42
C VAL A 198 -4.25 0.76 -21.52
N PRO A 199 -4.50 0.16 -22.71
CA PRO A 199 -4.84 -1.27 -22.81
C PRO A 199 -3.80 -2.21 -22.19
N GLN A 200 -2.51 -1.95 -22.38
CA GLN A 200 -1.45 -2.74 -21.77
C GLN A 200 -1.47 -2.61 -20.23
N MET A 201 -1.69 -1.39 -19.72
CA MET A 201 -1.87 -1.17 -18.29
C MET A 201 -3.07 -1.94 -17.74
N VAL A 202 -4.21 -1.94 -18.46
CA VAL A 202 -5.39 -2.72 -18.08
C VAL A 202 -5.08 -4.21 -17.99
N ASP A 203 -4.30 -4.76 -18.92
CA ASP A 203 -3.91 -6.18 -18.88
C ASP A 203 -3.03 -6.49 -17.66
N VAL A 204 -2.07 -5.62 -17.31
CA VAL A 204 -1.23 -5.73 -16.11
C VAL A 204 -2.09 -5.66 -14.84
N MET A 205 -3.03 -4.72 -14.80
CA MET A 205 -3.91 -4.48 -13.64
C MET A 205 -4.84 -5.66 -13.30
N ARG A 206 -5.08 -6.58 -14.24
CA ARG A 206 -5.80 -7.84 -13.95
C ARG A 206 -5.11 -8.70 -12.89
N GLY A 207 -3.81 -8.49 -12.63
CA GLY A 207 -3.05 -9.21 -11.61
C GLY A 207 -3.12 -8.59 -10.20
N LEU A 208 -3.67 -7.38 -10.04
CA LEU A 208 -3.72 -6.70 -8.74
C LEU A 208 -4.63 -7.40 -7.69
N PRO A 209 -5.79 -8.02 -8.00
CA PRO A 209 -6.57 -8.72 -6.98
C PRO A 209 -5.82 -9.94 -6.45
N ASP A 210 -5.15 -10.71 -7.33
CA ASP A 210 -4.32 -11.85 -6.91
C ASP A 210 -3.12 -11.40 -6.06
N LEU A 211 -2.54 -10.22 -6.35
CA LEU A 211 -1.50 -9.65 -5.49
C LEU A 211 -2.04 -9.36 -4.08
N LEU A 212 -3.22 -8.75 -3.98
CA LEU A 212 -3.83 -8.46 -2.68
C LEU A 212 -4.07 -9.73 -1.87
N VAL A 213 -4.63 -10.77 -2.50
CA VAL A 213 -4.84 -12.08 -1.85
C VAL A 213 -3.52 -12.68 -1.38
N ARG A 214 -2.49 -12.73 -2.23
CA ARG A 214 -1.17 -13.27 -1.84
C ARG A 214 -0.54 -12.51 -0.68
N LEU A 215 -0.64 -11.19 -0.66
CA LEU A 215 -0.07 -10.37 0.41
C LEU A 215 -0.78 -10.62 1.75
N VAL A 216 -2.10 -10.81 1.72
CA VAL A 216 -2.90 -11.14 2.90
C VAL A 216 -2.63 -12.59 3.36
N ASP A 217 -2.61 -13.56 2.46
CA ASP A 217 -2.32 -14.97 2.76
C ASP A 217 -0.91 -15.18 3.31
N ALA A 218 0.04 -14.32 2.92
CA ALA A 218 1.39 -14.29 3.48
C ALA A 218 1.45 -13.64 4.89
N ASN A 219 0.30 -13.39 5.51
CA ASN A 219 0.13 -12.80 6.84
C ASN A 219 0.94 -11.50 7.03
N GLN A 220 1.04 -10.69 5.97
CA GLN A 220 1.75 -9.42 6.03
C GLN A 220 0.96 -8.40 6.86
N PRO A 221 1.62 -7.53 7.63
CA PRO A 221 0.94 -6.46 8.34
C PRO A 221 0.09 -5.61 7.39
N HIS A 222 -1.13 -5.22 7.80
CA HIS A 222 -2.07 -4.48 6.94
C HIS A 222 -1.42 -3.25 6.28
N ALA A 223 -0.59 -2.52 7.00
CA ALA A 223 0.08 -1.31 6.52
C ALA A 223 1.08 -1.60 5.38
N THR A 224 1.68 -2.80 5.38
CA THR A 224 2.54 -3.27 4.29
C THR A 224 1.69 -3.61 3.07
N VAL A 225 0.57 -4.31 3.27
CA VAL A 225 -0.35 -4.67 2.18
C VAL A 225 -0.89 -3.42 1.49
N THR A 226 -1.51 -2.52 2.24
CA THR A 226 -2.16 -1.32 1.66
C THR A 226 -1.15 -0.36 1.01
N ARG A 227 0.06 -0.24 1.56
CA ARG A 227 1.15 0.51 0.92
C ARG A 227 1.48 -0.06 -0.44
N ARG A 228 1.71 -1.38 -0.54
CA ARG A 228 2.06 -2.04 -1.81
C ARG A 228 0.95 -1.92 -2.85
N ILE A 229 -0.31 -2.09 -2.44
CA ILE A 229 -1.47 -1.88 -3.33
C ILE A 229 -1.56 -0.43 -3.80
N THR A 230 -1.28 0.54 -2.93
CA THR A 230 -1.25 1.96 -3.32
C THR A 230 -0.07 2.29 -4.25
N ASP A 231 1.09 1.67 -4.05
CA ASP A 231 2.27 1.89 -4.90
C ASP A 231 1.97 1.50 -6.38
N VAL A 232 1.10 0.50 -6.62
CA VAL A 232 0.60 0.17 -7.96
C VAL A 232 -0.30 1.29 -8.52
N ALA A 233 -1.21 1.85 -7.72
CA ALA A 233 -2.05 2.98 -8.16
C ALA A 233 -1.21 4.22 -8.48
N ASP A 234 -0.21 4.53 -7.67
CA ASP A 234 0.73 5.62 -7.92
C ASP A 234 1.51 5.42 -9.22
N ALA A 235 1.94 4.19 -9.52
CA ALA A 235 2.59 3.84 -10.78
C ALA A 235 1.66 4.03 -11.97
N VAL A 236 0.39 3.61 -11.84
CA VAL A 236 -0.65 3.83 -12.86
C VAL A 236 -0.82 5.32 -13.13
N THR A 237 -1.01 6.13 -12.08
CA THR A 237 -1.14 7.59 -12.22
C THR A 237 0.09 8.21 -12.90
N LYS A 238 1.30 7.86 -12.46
CA LYS A 238 2.56 8.38 -13.06
C LYS A 238 2.69 8.01 -14.52
N ARG A 239 2.38 6.77 -14.89
CA ARG A 239 2.48 6.32 -16.28
C ARG A 239 1.45 7.01 -17.16
N LEU A 240 0.22 7.16 -16.69
CA LEU A 240 -0.82 7.89 -17.41
C LEU A 240 -0.46 9.36 -17.63
N LEU A 241 0.15 10.02 -16.65
CA LEU A 241 0.66 11.39 -16.82
C LEU A 241 1.74 11.45 -17.90
N ALA A 242 2.70 10.53 -17.90
CA ALA A 242 3.73 10.46 -18.94
C ALA A 242 3.15 10.20 -20.33
N LEU A 243 2.20 9.27 -20.46
CA LEU A 243 1.52 8.98 -21.72
C LEU A 243 0.72 10.20 -22.22
N ALA A 244 0.04 10.90 -21.31
CA ALA A 244 -0.68 12.11 -21.64
C ALA A 244 0.27 13.22 -22.12
N GLU A 245 1.38 13.50 -21.43
CA GLU A 245 2.35 14.51 -21.87
C GLU A 245 2.99 14.16 -23.21
N ASN A 246 3.22 12.87 -23.49
CA ASN A 246 3.67 12.43 -24.81
C ASN A 246 2.66 12.75 -25.92
N GLU A 247 1.35 12.69 -25.64
CA GLU A 247 0.28 13.02 -26.60
C GLU A 247 0.01 14.53 -26.69
N LEU A 248 0.01 15.23 -25.56
CA LEU A 248 -0.40 16.62 -25.43
C LEU A 248 0.75 17.61 -25.72
N GLY A 249 2.00 17.16 -25.62
CA GLY A 249 3.17 18.01 -25.48
C GLY A 249 3.47 18.35 -24.01
N PRO A 250 4.57 19.07 -23.73
CA PRO A 250 4.93 19.45 -22.37
C PRO A 250 3.89 20.38 -21.75
N ALA A 251 3.75 20.32 -20.42
CA ALA A 251 2.86 21.22 -19.70
C ALA A 251 3.29 22.69 -19.87
N PRO A 252 2.33 23.63 -20.06
CA PRO A 252 2.64 25.03 -20.34
C PRO A 252 3.24 25.77 -19.13
N VAL A 253 2.96 25.29 -17.93
CA VAL A 253 3.52 25.77 -16.65
C VAL A 253 3.70 24.58 -15.70
N PRO A 254 4.56 24.68 -14.66
CA PRO A 254 4.71 23.62 -13.67
C PRO A 254 3.38 23.25 -13.00
N TYR A 255 3.23 21.99 -12.65
CA TYR A 255 2.08 21.48 -11.91
C TYR A 255 2.48 20.30 -11.04
N VAL A 256 1.63 19.94 -10.09
CA VAL A 256 1.72 18.69 -9.35
C VAL A 256 0.37 18.00 -9.33
N TRP A 257 0.37 16.72 -9.70
CA TRP A 257 -0.76 15.82 -9.49
C TRP A 257 -0.69 15.31 -8.06
N ALA A 258 -1.75 15.55 -7.29
CA ALA A 258 -1.88 15.07 -5.92
C ALA A 258 -3.07 14.12 -5.82
N ALA A 259 -2.87 13.03 -5.07
CA ALA A 259 -3.98 12.17 -4.66
C ALA A 259 -4.40 12.55 -3.24
N CYS A 260 -5.67 12.34 -2.91
CA CYS A 260 -6.16 12.40 -1.54
C CYS A 260 -6.91 11.11 -1.19
N GLY A 261 -7.67 11.09 -0.10
CA GLY A 261 -8.38 9.90 0.33
C GLY A 261 -7.44 8.72 0.59
N SER A 262 -7.90 7.50 0.27
CA SER A 262 -7.13 6.28 0.55
C SER A 262 -5.81 6.19 -0.22
N GLN A 263 -5.75 6.68 -1.46
CA GLN A 263 -4.51 6.75 -2.24
C GLN A 263 -3.53 7.76 -1.62
N GLY A 264 -4.03 8.92 -1.22
CA GLY A 264 -3.23 9.93 -0.52
C GLY A 264 -2.59 9.37 0.76
N ARG A 265 -3.38 8.68 1.58
CA ARG A 265 -2.94 8.05 2.83
C ARG A 265 -2.15 6.75 2.69
N ARG A 266 -2.02 6.20 1.47
CA ARG A 266 -1.41 4.88 1.22
C ARG A 266 -2.12 3.73 1.92
N GLU A 267 -3.45 3.76 1.83
CA GLU A 267 -4.37 2.88 2.53
C GLU A 267 -5.36 2.20 1.56
N GLN A 268 -5.04 2.09 0.27
CA GLN A 268 -5.92 1.45 -0.70
C GLN A 268 -6.07 -0.05 -0.46
N THR A 269 -7.26 -0.58 -0.78
CA THR A 269 -7.62 -1.99 -0.63
C THR A 269 -8.40 -2.48 -1.86
N GLY A 270 -9.05 -3.65 -1.77
CA GLY A 270 -9.86 -4.21 -2.86
C GLY A 270 -11.08 -3.36 -3.24
N VAL A 271 -11.45 -2.34 -2.47
CA VAL A 271 -12.52 -1.40 -2.85
C VAL A 271 -11.96 0.01 -2.79
N THR A 272 -11.66 0.57 -3.96
CA THR A 272 -11.10 1.92 -4.09
C THR A 272 -11.71 2.68 -5.26
N ASP A 273 -11.87 3.97 -5.03
CA ASP A 273 -12.11 5.03 -6.00
C ASP A 273 -10.79 5.77 -6.30
N GLN A 274 -10.84 6.74 -7.21
CA GLN A 274 -9.79 7.72 -7.43
C GLN A 274 -10.19 9.08 -6.82
N ASP A 275 -9.37 9.61 -5.92
CA ASP A 275 -9.51 10.98 -5.41
C ASP A 275 -8.24 11.76 -5.75
N ASN A 276 -8.35 12.78 -6.59
CA ASN A 276 -7.18 13.50 -7.10
C ASN A 276 -7.47 14.97 -7.43
N GLY A 277 -6.38 15.74 -7.54
CA GLY A 277 -6.41 17.15 -7.90
C GLY A 277 -5.11 17.60 -8.56
N LEU A 278 -5.20 18.71 -9.29
CA LEU A 278 -4.10 19.41 -9.90
C LEU A 278 -3.85 20.73 -9.17
N ILE A 279 -2.63 20.87 -8.65
CA ILE A 279 -2.12 22.12 -8.11
C ILE A 279 -1.15 22.67 -9.15
N ILE A 280 -1.50 23.82 -9.73
CA ILE A 280 -0.79 24.39 -10.88
C ILE A 280 -0.02 25.63 -10.42
N ASP A 281 1.13 25.91 -11.03
CA ASP A 281 1.89 27.12 -10.74
C ASP A 281 1.08 28.41 -10.97
N ASP A 282 1.43 29.46 -10.23
CA ASP A 282 0.69 30.71 -10.29
C ASP A 282 0.87 31.48 -11.61
N SER A 283 1.87 31.14 -12.42
CA SER A 283 2.01 31.60 -13.81
C SER A 283 0.95 31.07 -14.77
N MET A 284 0.00 30.23 -14.30
CA MET A 284 -1.13 29.78 -15.09
C MET A 284 -2.03 30.94 -15.55
N ASP A 285 -2.18 31.06 -16.87
CA ASP A 285 -3.17 31.90 -17.54
C ASP A 285 -4.42 31.08 -17.97
N PRO A 286 -5.59 31.72 -18.18
CA PRO A 286 -6.82 31.01 -18.56
C PRO A 286 -6.71 30.14 -19.82
N GLY A 287 -5.83 30.50 -20.76
CA GLY A 287 -5.58 29.70 -21.97
C GLY A 287 -4.91 28.35 -21.70
N HIS A 288 -4.22 28.19 -20.57
CA HIS A 288 -3.57 26.94 -20.18
C HIS A 288 -4.56 25.90 -19.63
N ASP A 289 -5.76 26.32 -19.19
CA ASP A 289 -6.73 25.39 -18.59
C ASP A 289 -7.15 24.28 -19.56
N ALA A 290 -7.30 24.57 -20.85
CA ALA A 290 -7.65 23.57 -21.85
C ALA A 290 -6.63 22.41 -21.93
N TYR A 291 -5.33 22.70 -21.74
CA TYR A 291 -4.29 21.67 -21.67
C TYR A 291 -4.50 20.77 -20.45
N PHE A 292 -4.63 21.37 -19.26
CA PHE A 292 -4.81 20.63 -18.02
C PHE A 292 -6.13 19.86 -17.97
N GLU A 293 -7.13 20.25 -18.77
CA GLU A 293 -8.42 19.55 -18.83
C GLU A 293 -8.25 18.23 -19.55
N ARG A 294 -7.56 18.28 -20.70
CA ARG A 294 -7.24 17.11 -21.50
C ARG A 294 -6.33 16.17 -20.72
N LEU A 295 -5.32 16.72 -20.02
CA LEU A 295 -4.45 15.95 -19.11
C LEU A 295 -5.29 15.24 -18.03
N ALA A 296 -6.14 15.97 -17.31
CA ALA A 296 -6.95 15.42 -16.24
C ALA A 296 -7.92 14.35 -16.74
N ARG A 297 -8.59 14.58 -17.87
CA ARG A 297 -9.49 13.59 -18.49
C ARG A 297 -8.74 12.33 -18.90
N PHE A 298 -7.60 12.47 -19.59
CA PHE A 298 -6.80 11.31 -20.00
C PHE A 298 -6.40 10.45 -18.80
N VAL A 299 -5.89 11.08 -17.73
CA VAL A 299 -5.44 10.35 -16.54
C VAL A 299 -6.63 9.73 -15.79
N SER A 300 -7.71 10.48 -15.55
CA SER A 300 -8.87 9.94 -14.83
C SER A 300 -9.58 8.82 -15.59
N ASP A 301 -9.70 8.94 -16.92
CA ASP A 301 -10.30 7.93 -17.78
C ASP A 301 -9.41 6.68 -17.84
N GLY A 302 -8.09 6.86 -17.93
CA GLY A 302 -7.11 5.77 -17.87
C GLY A 302 -7.10 5.04 -16.52
N MET A 303 -7.20 5.79 -15.41
CA MET A 303 -7.34 5.22 -14.07
C MET A 303 -8.64 4.41 -13.96
N ASN A 304 -9.75 4.94 -14.47
CA ASN A 304 -11.03 4.23 -14.50
C ASN A 304 -10.96 2.96 -15.35
N ALA A 305 -10.30 3.00 -16.52
CA ALA A 305 -10.06 1.81 -17.34
C ALA A 305 -9.24 0.75 -16.59
N CYS A 306 -8.27 1.17 -15.78
CA CYS A 306 -7.44 0.32 -14.92
C CYS A 306 -8.16 -0.22 -13.66
N GLY A 307 -9.45 0.10 -13.46
CA GLY A 307 -10.22 -0.34 -12.30
C GLY A 307 -10.24 0.65 -11.13
N TYR A 308 -9.73 1.87 -11.27
CA TYR A 308 -9.92 2.92 -10.26
C TYR A 308 -11.12 3.77 -10.62
N VAL A 309 -12.31 3.33 -10.21
CA VAL A 309 -13.58 3.96 -10.62
C VAL A 309 -13.64 5.44 -10.24
N TYR A 310 -14.33 6.24 -11.06
CA TYR A 310 -14.54 7.65 -10.79
C TYR A 310 -15.13 7.91 -9.38
N CYS A 311 -14.65 8.98 -8.74
CA CYS A 311 -15.17 9.40 -7.44
C CYS A 311 -16.64 9.79 -7.52
N ALA A 312 -17.49 9.15 -6.71
CA ALA A 312 -18.90 9.53 -6.58
C ALA A 312 -19.08 10.95 -5.99
N GLY A 313 -18.09 11.43 -5.23
CA GLY A 313 -18.04 12.77 -4.64
C GLY A 313 -17.46 13.85 -5.56
N ASP A 314 -17.14 13.52 -6.81
CA ASP A 314 -16.60 14.43 -7.83
C ASP A 314 -15.29 15.14 -7.40
N MET A 315 -14.48 14.44 -6.61
CA MET A 315 -13.17 14.88 -6.12
C MET A 315 -12.06 14.46 -7.08
N MET A 316 -12.08 15.03 -8.29
CA MET A 316 -11.16 14.67 -9.36
C MET A 316 -10.65 15.92 -10.09
N ALA A 317 -9.44 15.83 -10.63
CA ALA A 317 -8.82 16.89 -11.43
C ALA A 317 -9.64 17.26 -12.69
N THR A 318 -10.54 16.39 -13.14
CA THR A 318 -11.50 16.67 -14.22
C THR A 318 -12.54 17.73 -13.85
N ASN A 319 -12.80 17.92 -12.56
CA ASN A 319 -13.62 19.02 -12.06
C ASN A 319 -12.75 20.28 -11.92
N PRO A 320 -13.12 21.42 -12.55
CA PRO A 320 -12.38 22.67 -12.45
C PRO A 320 -12.11 23.13 -11.02
N ARG A 321 -12.95 22.79 -10.03
CA ARG A 321 -12.73 23.10 -8.61
C ARG A 321 -11.43 22.51 -8.07
N TRP A 322 -10.99 21.37 -8.59
CA TRP A 322 -9.81 20.62 -8.13
C TRP A 322 -8.62 20.73 -9.07
N ARG A 323 -8.70 21.63 -10.05
CA ARG A 323 -7.66 21.91 -11.04
C ARG A 323 -7.44 23.41 -11.08
N GLN A 324 -6.58 23.87 -10.19
CA GLN A 324 -6.48 25.29 -9.85
C GLN A 324 -5.02 25.66 -9.54
N PRO A 325 -4.66 26.94 -9.74
CA PRO A 325 -3.34 27.41 -9.37
C PRO A 325 -3.17 27.53 -7.84
N VAL A 326 -1.93 27.54 -7.36
CA VAL A 326 -1.59 27.59 -5.92
C VAL A 326 -2.34 28.72 -5.20
N ARG A 327 -2.43 29.93 -5.76
CA ARG A 327 -3.17 31.06 -5.17
C ARG A 327 -4.64 30.76 -4.88
N VAL A 328 -5.29 29.95 -5.73
CA VAL A 328 -6.70 29.61 -5.59
C VAL A 328 -6.87 28.51 -4.53
N TRP A 329 -6.01 27.50 -4.53
CA TRP A 329 -5.97 26.50 -3.45
C TRP A 329 -5.74 27.15 -2.08
N ARG A 330 -4.79 28.09 -1.97
CA ARG A 330 -4.55 28.87 -0.76
C ARG A 330 -5.81 29.58 -0.29
N ARG A 331 -6.54 30.24 -1.20
CA ARG A 331 -7.81 30.91 -0.90
C ARG A 331 -8.89 29.93 -0.44
N TYR A 332 -8.97 28.73 -1.01
CA TYR A 332 -9.89 27.69 -0.54
C TYR A 332 -9.59 27.36 0.92
N PHE A 333 -8.33 27.04 1.24
CA PHE A 333 -7.92 26.72 2.61
C PHE A 333 -8.16 27.86 3.59
N ASP A 334 -7.85 29.10 3.22
CA ASP A 334 -8.08 30.27 4.07
C ASP A 334 -9.56 30.48 4.36
N ALA A 335 -10.43 30.37 3.34
CA ALA A 335 -11.87 30.53 3.49
C ALA A 335 -12.47 29.47 4.42
N TRP A 336 -12.05 28.22 4.25
CA TRP A 336 -12.50 27.08 5.03
C TRP A 336 -12.00 27.12 6.49
N ILE A 337 -10.78 27.62 6.74
CA ILE A 337 -10.26 27.86 8.10
C ILE A 337 -11.03 29.01 8.76
N ALA A 338 -11.28 30.10 8.04
CA ALA A 338 -11.92 31.29 8.58
C ALA A 338 -13.40 31.08 8.93
N LYS A 339 -14.14 30.31 8.10
CA LYS A 339 -15.56 30.04 8.29
C LYS A 339 -15.85 28.55 8.18
N PRO A 340 -15.70 27.79 9.28
CA PRO A 340 -16.00 26.36 9.30
C PRO A 340 -17.45 26.11 8.89
N SER A 341 -17.65 25.34 7.82
CA SER A 341 -18.94 24.97 7.26
C SER A 341 -18.98 23.46 6.99
N VAL A 342 -20.10 22.93 6.49
CA VAL A 342 -20.13 21.55 5.98
C VAL A 342 -19.11 21.34 4.86
N GLU A 343 -18.84 22.35 4.02
CA GLU A 343 -17.75 22.28 3.02
C GLU A 343 -16.35 22.32 3.64
N ALA A 344 -16.16 22.89 4.84
CA ALA A 344 -14.89 22.80 5.56
C ALA A 344 -14.59 21.37 6.04
N GLN A 345 -15.58 20.47 6.04
CA GLN A 345 -15.38 19.02 6.28
C GLN A 345 -14.70 18.37 5.08
N MET A 346 -15.05 18.82 3.87
CA MET A 346 -14.38 18.43 2.63
C MET A 346 -12.95 18.98 2.58
N LEU A 347 -12.68 20.17 3.14
CA LEU A 347 -11.29 20.65 3.31
C LEU A 347 -10.45 19.64 4.07
N ALA A 348 -10.96 19.03 5.13
CA ALA A 348 -10.12 18.19 5.96
C ALA A 348 -9.90 16.79 5.40
N SER A 349 -10.89 16.25 4.69
CA SER A 349 -10.71 15.02 3.94
C SER A 349 -9.80 15.20 2.73
N VAL A 350 -9.79 16.39 2.11
CA VAL A 350 -8.92 16.74 0.98
C VAL A 350 -7.53 17.12 1.49
N MET A 351 -7.39 18.26 2.19
CA MET A 351 -6.11 18.88 2.55
C MET A 351 -5.20 17.93 3.31
N PHE A 352 -5.68 17.38 4.42
CA PHE A 352 -4.80 16.58 5.27
C PHE A 352 -4.36 15.31 4.55
N ASP A 353 -5.18 14.79 3.64
CA ASP A 353 -4.87 13.56 2.91
C ASP A 353 -4.13 13.81 1.58
N LEU A 354 -3.95 15.06 1.15
CA LEU A 354 -3.26 15.36 -0.10
C LEU A 354 -1.80 14.88 -0.01
N ARG A 355 -1.41 14.12 -1.02
CA ARG A 355 -0.06 13.64 -1.22
C ARG A 355 0.35 13.84 -2.68
N PRO A 356 1.44 14.57 -2.95
CA PRO A 356 2.03 14.65 -4.29
C PRO A 356 2.37 13.27 -4.84
N ILE A 357 1.97 13.01 -6.09
CA ILE A 357 2.24 11.76 -6.81
C ILE A 357 3.29 11.98 -7.89
N ALA A 358 3.13 13.04 -8.68
CA ALA A 358 4.02 13.39 -9.80
C ALA A 358 3.97 14.89 -10.10
N GLY A 359 5.03 15.43 -10.70
CA GLY A 359 5.19 16.86 -10.98
C GLY A 359 6.00 17.60 -9.91
N ASP A 360 5.90 18.92 -9.89
CA ASP A 360 6.70 19.80 -9.03
C ASP A 360 6.13 19.85 -7.60
N ARG A 361 6.76 19.08 -6.70
CA ARG A 361 6.35 18.95 -5.31
C ARG A 361 6.42 20.28 -4.53
N SER A 362 7.24 21.24 -4.97
CA SER A 362 7.39 22.51 -4.27
C SER A 362 6.07 23.30 -4.19
N LEU A 363 5.22 23.17 -5.21
CA LEU A 363 3.89 23.78 -5.30
C LEU A 363 2.95 23.33 -4.17
N PHE A 364 3.17 22.12 -3.62
CA PHE A 364 2.38 21.58 -2.51
C PHE A 364 3.04 21.82 -1.15
N THR A 365 4.36 21.67 -1.04
CA THR A 365 5.06 21.70 0.26
C THR A 365 4.84 23.02 1.00
N GLU A 366 5.00 24.15 0.32
CA GLU A 366 4.78 25.46 0.96
C GLU A 366 3.29 25.61 1.35
N LEU A 367 2.38 25.28 0.44
CA LEU A 367 0.94 25.34 0.65
C LEU A 367 0.49 24.52 1.87
N GLN A 368 1.01 23.30 2.03
CA GLN A 368 0.71 22.41 3.15
C GLN A 368 1.20 23.00 4.49
N HIS A 369 2.47 23.39 4.58
CA HIS A 369 3.05 23.94 5.81
C HIS A 369 2.29 25.18 6.28
N ASP A 370 2.00 26.07 5.35
CA ASP A 370 1.40 27.36 5.64
C ASP A 370 -0.07 27.21 6.06
N THR A 371 -0.78 26.26 5.43
CA THR A 371 -2.15 25.90 5.78
C THR A 371 -2.21 25.23 7.15
N LEU A 372 -1.32 24.28 7.44
CA LEU A 372 -1.24 23.58 8.72
C LEU A 372 -0.94 24.54 9.89
N ARG A 373 -0.03 25.49 9.68
CA ARG A 373 0.28 26.54 10.65
C ARG A 373 -0.94 27.40 10.96
N ARG A 374 -1.70 27.84 9.94
CA ARG A 374 -2.91 28.66 10.14
C ARG A 374 -4.06 27.86 10.75
N ALA A 375 -4.29 26.64 10.28
CA ALA A 375 -5.37 25.77 10.74
C ALA A 375 -5.19 25.36 12.21
N SER A 376 -3.98 24.97 12.61
CA SER A 376 -3.68 24.57 14.00
C SER A 376 -3.78 25.74 14.98
N ALA A 377 -3.55 26.98 14.54
CA ALA A 377 -3.69 28.17 15.37
C ALA A 377 -5.15 28.62 15.57
N ASN A 378 -6.09 28.14 14.77
CA ASN A 378 -7.50 28.52 14.84
C ASN A 378 -8.29 27.54 15.71
N SER A 379 -8.50 27.89 16.98
CA SER A 379 -9.19 27.05 17.96
C SER A 379 -10.63 26.70 17.57
N ILE A 380 -11.35 27.60 16.90
CA ILE A 380 -12.70 27.36 16.40
C ILE A 380 -12.66 26.28 15.31
N PHE A 381 -11.73 26.40 14.36
CA PHE A 381 -11.53 25.39 13.32
C PHE A 381 -11.16 24.02 13.91
N VAL A 382 -10.25 23.96 14.88
CA VAL A 382 -9.86 22.71 15.57
C VAL A 382 -11.05 22.07 16.30
N ALA A 383 -11.90 22.87 16.96
CA ALA A 383 -13.12 22.38 17.61
C ALA A 383 -14.12 21.81 16.59
N HIS A 384 -14.32 22.49 15.45
CA HIS A 384 -15.17 21.97 14.38
C HIS A 384 -14.63 20.67 13.78
N MET A 385 -13.31 20.57 13.60
CA MET A 385 -12.64 19.35 13.13
C MET A 385 -12.84 18.18 14.10
N THR A 386 -12.71 18.45 15.40
CA THR A 386 -12.95 17.49 16.46
C THR A 386 -14.43 17.07 16.53
N SER A 387 -15.37 18.01 16.36
CA SER A 387 -16.80 17.69 16.26
C SER A 387 -17.08 16.77 15.07
N ASN A 388 -16.46 17.06 13.92
CA ASN A 388 -16.67 16.29 12.71
C ASN A 388 -16.13 14.85 12.82
N SER A 389 -15.00 14.64 13.50
CA SER A 389 -14.44 13.29 13.70
C SER A 389 -15.32 12.36 14.54
N MET A 390 -16.40 12.88 15.15
CA MET A 390 -17.35 12.09 15.94
C MET A 390 -18.60 11.66 15.16
N LYS A 391 -18.75 12.06 13.89
CA LYS A 391 -19.91 11.70 13.07
C LYS A 391 -19.94 10.23 12.70
N HIS A 392 -18.80 9.70 12.28
CA HIS A 392 -18.64 8.28 12.04
C HIS A 392 -18.35 7.61 13.38
N GLN A 393 -19.18 6.64 13.76
CA GLN A 393 -19.04 5.94 15.02
C GLN A 393 -18.79 4.45 14.78
N PRO A 394 -17.96 3.81 15.63
CA PRO A 394 -17.86 2.37 15.66
C PRO A 394 -19.24 1.70 15.80
N PRO A 395 -19.50 0.58 15.11
CA PRO A 395 -20.80 -0.08 15.09
C PRO A 395 -21.06 -0.81 16.41
N LEU A 396 -21.23 -0.05 17.49
CA LEU A 396 -21.48 -0.54 18.84
C LEU A 396 -22.82 -0.01 19.36
N ASN A 397 -23.58 -0.86 20.04
CA ASN A 397 -24.77 -0.43 20.74
C ASN A 397 -24.43 0.18 22.13
N PHE A 398 -25.47 0.61 22.85
CA PHE A 398 -25.35 1.16 24.19
C PHE A 398 -24.76 0.18 25.22
N LEU A 399 -24.96 -1.13 25.02
CA LEU A 399 -24.36 -2.21 25.81
C LEU A 399 -22.94 -2.56 25.35
N ARG A 400 -22.34 -1.79 24.43
CA ARG A 400 -20.98 -1.98 23.91
C ARG A 400 -20.79 -3.29 23.12
N HIS A 401 -21.87 -3.90 22.65
CA HIS A 401 -21.79 -5.02 21.71
C HIS A 401 -21.82 -4.51 20.27
N ILE A 402 -21.23 -5.29 19.35
CA ILE A 402 -21.31 -5.03 17.91
C ILE A 402 -22.80 -4.93 17.51
N ALA A 403 -23.13 -3.90 16.76
CA ALA A 403 -24.47 -3.55 16.34
C ALA A 403 -24.57 -3.57 14.80
N PRO A 404 -24.94 -4.73 14.21
CA PRO A 404 -25.15 -4.83 12.78
C PRO A 404 -26.38 -4.07 12.30
N GLU A 405 -26.43 -3.79 11.01
CA GLU A 405 -27.58 -3.16 10.36
C GLU A 405 -28.86 -3.99 10.53
N ARG A 406 -29.96 -3.32 10.86
CA ARG A 406 -31.23 -3.99 11.21
C ARG A 406 -32.12 -4.28 9.99
N SER A 407 -31.90 -3.55 8.90
CA SER A 407 -32.73 -3.55 7.68
C SER A 407 -31.90 -3.10 6.48
N GLY A 408 -32.45 -3.25 5.27
CA GLY A 408 -31.76 -2.90 4.02
C GLY A 408 -30.95 -4.05 3.44
N GLU A 409 -30.23 -3.77 2.36
CA GLU A 409 -29.39 -4.72 1.62
C GLU A 409 -28.33 -5.37 2.53
N HIS A 410 -27.74 -4.60 3.46
CA HIS A 410 -26.68 -5.02 4.37
C HIS A 410 -27.17 -5.54 5.73
N LYS A 411 -28.40 -6.04 5.80
CA LYS A 411 -29.00 -6.52 7.05
C LYS A 411 -28.13 -7.62 7.70
N ARG A 412 -27.80 -7.44 8.98
CA ARG A 412 -26.89 -8.27 9.80
C ARG A 412 -25.40 -8.09 9.53
N GLU A 413 -25.02 -7.11 8.72
CA GLU A 413 -23.63 -6.78 8.44
C GLU A 413 -23.22 -5.50 9.19
N ILE A 414 -21.91 -5.30 9.30
CA ILE A 414 -21.29 -4.07 9.79
C ILE A 414 -20.41 -3.47 8.69
N ASP A 415 -20.40 -2.14 8.58
CA ASP A 415 -19.55 -1.41 7.65
C ASP A 415 -18.16 -1.18 8.25
N LEU A 416 -17.17 -1.96 7.80
CA LEU A 416 -15.77 -1.83 8.23
C LEU A 416 -15.06 -0.61 7.65
N LYS A 417 -15.64 0.09 6.66
CA LYS A 417 -15.13 1.36 6.15
C LYS A 417 -15.64 2.51 6.99
N HIS A 418 -16.94 2.82 6.93
CA HIS A 418 -17.51 4.01 7.58
C HIS A 418 -17.62 3.85 9.09
N GLY A 419 -17.95 2.66 9.60
CA GLY A 419 -17.97 2.36 11.03
C GLY A 419 -16.61 1.89 11.57
N GLY A 420 -15.72 1.38 10.72
CA GLY A 420 -14.46 0.81 11.14
C GLY A 420 -13.27 1.77 11.03
N VAL A 421 -12.66 1.84 9.86
CA VAL A 421 -11.39 2.57 9.67
C VAL A 421 -11.56 4.09 9.65
N ILE A 422 -12.68 4.63 9.12
CA ILE A 422 -12.89 6.08 9.00
C ILE A 422 -12.86 6.82 10.34
N PRO A 423 -13.50 6.33 11.43
CA PRO A 423 -13.35 6.92 12.76
C PRO A 423 -11.90 7.09 13.22
N VAL A 424 -11.02 6.13 12.89
CA VAL A 424 -9.59 6.20 13.24
C VAL A 424 -8.84 7.18 12.34
N VAL A 425 -9.16 7.19 11.04
CA VAL A 425 -8.64 8.17 10.07
C VAL A 425 -8.97 9.59 10.55
N ASP A 426 -10.21 9.83 10.96
CA ASP A 426 -10.68 11.12 11.44
C ASP A 426 -9.97 11.55 12.74
N LEU A 427 -9.75 10.61 13.68
CA LEU A 427 -8.92 10.86 14.86
C LEU A 427 -7.49 11.24 14.47
N GLY A 428 -6.86 10.47 13.57
CA GLY A 428 -5.51 10.73 13.07
C GLY A 428 -5.38 12.13 12.47
N ARG A 429 -6.37 12.57 11.66
CA ARG A 429 -6.42 13.94 11.11
C ARG A 429 -6.48 15.01 12.20
N VAL A 430 -7.29 14.82 13.24
CA VAL A 430 -7.40 15.78 14.35
C VAL A 430 -6.10 15.86 15.15
N TYR A 431 -5.47 14.72 15.45
CA TYR A 431 -4.19 14.70 16.15
C TYR A 431 -3.06 15.30 15.31
N ALA A 432 -3.00 15.00 14.02
CA ALA A 432 -2.04 15.63 13.11
C ALA A 432 -2.20 17.15 13.05
N LEU A 433 -3.44 17.64 12.99
CA LEU A 433 -3.72 19.07 13.05
C LEU A 433 -3.25 19.71 14.37
N LYS A 434 -3.54 19.08 15.52
CA LYS A 434 -3.13 19.57 16.84
C LYS A 434 -1.61 19.58 17.00
N GLY A 435 -0.93 18.56 16.50
CA GLY A 435 0.54 18.42 16.55
C GLY A 435 1.31 19.12 15.45
N ARG A 436 0.62 19.74 14.48
CA ARG A 436 1.24 20.32 13.26
C ARG A 436 2.09 19.29 12.51
N LEU A 437 1.56 18.09 12.38
CA LEU A 437 2.18 16.95 11.72
C LEU A 437 1.88 16.97 10.21
N THR A 438 2.87 16.60 9.39
CA THR A 438 2.76 16.60 7.93
C THR A 438 2.44 15.21 7.36
N GLU A 439 2.46 14.20 8.23
CA GLU A 439 2.15 12.82 7.97
C GLU A 439 0.73 12.69 7.42
N VAL A 440 0.62 11.89 6.36
CA VAL A 440 -0.65 11.69 5.65
C VAL A 440 -1.29 10.34 6.01
N ASN A 441 -0.47 9.30 6.14
CA ASN A 441 -0.93 7.97 6.53
C ASN A 441 -1.49 7.97 7.97
N THR A 442 -2.63 7.29 8.19
CA THR A 442 -3.34 7.29 9.49
C THR A 442 -2.47 6.75 10.61
N ARG A 443 -1.84 5.59 10.40
CA ARG A 443 -0.96 4.97 11.39
C ARG A 443 0.25 5.86 11.68
N ALA A 444 0.86 6.44 10.64
CA ALA A 444 1.98 7.38 10.80
C ALA A 444 1.59 8.63 11.60
N ARG A 445 0.40 9.20 11.36
CA ARG A 445 -0.12 10.35 12.13
C ARG A 445 -0.27 10.04 13.61
N LEU A 446 -0.78 8.85 13.94
CA LEU A 446 -1.00 8.44 15.33
C LEU A 446 0.33 8.25 16.07
N LEU A 447 1.31 7.62 15.42
CA LEU A 447 2.66 7.45 15.97
C LEU A 447 3.37 8.80 16.15
N ALA A 448 3.36 9.66 15.13
CA ALA A 448 3.96 10.98 15.22
C ALA A 448 3.26 11.85 16.29
N ALA A 449 1.94 11.71 16.48
CA ALA A 449 1.21 12.39 17.54
C ALA A 449 1.58 11.90 18.94
N GLU A 450 1.92 10.62 19.10
CA GLU A 450 2.44 10.05 20.33
C GLU A 450 3.84 10.62 20.63
N GLU A 451 4.70 10.70 19.62
CA GLU A 451 6.07 11.25 19.75
C GLU A 451 6.10 12.71 20.19
N VAL A 452 5.09 13.51 19.85
CA VAL A 452 4.98 14.94 20.24
C VAL A 452 3.98 15.18 21.39
N ASP A 453 3.60 14.14 22.13
CA ASP A 453 2.72 14.21 23.32
C ASP A 453 1.33 14.83 23.08
N VAL A 454 0.83 14.78 21.85
CA VAL A 454 -0.52 15.26 21.48
C VAL A 454 -1.60 14.23 21.82
N ILE A 455 -1.20 12.96 21.89
CA ILE A 455 -1.96 11.82 22.41
C ILE A 455 -1.11 11.17 23.52
N SER A 456 -1.75 10.66 24.57
CA SER A 456 -1.02 9.92 25.60
C SER A 456 -0.39 8.65 25.02
N THR A 457 0.77 8.23 25.53
CA THR A 457 1.45 6.99 25.12
C THR A 457 0.53 5.76 25.12
N SER A 458 -0.27 5.59 26.18
CA SER A 458 -1.23 4.47 26.26
C SER A 458 -2.32 4.59 25.21
N GLY A 459 -2.92 5.79 25.05
CA GLY A 459 -3.97 6.03 24.06
C GLY A 459 -3.47 5.86 22.63
N GLY A 460 -2.25 6.30 22.33
CA GLY A 460 -1.58 6.17 21.03
C GLY A 460 -1.36 4.70 20.64
N ARG A 461 -0.79 3.91 21.54
CA ARG A 461 -0.61 2.47 21.33
C ARG A 461 -1.93 1.74 21.15
N ASP A 462 -2.92 2.03 22.00
CA ASP A 462 -4.22 1.38 21.94
C ASP A 462 -4.94 1.68 20.62
N VAL A 463 -4.95 2.94 20.17
CA VAL A 463 -5.65 3.32 18.92
C VAL A 463 -4.94 2.81 17.67
N VAL A 464 -3.60 2.74 17.67
CA VAL A 464 -2.83 2.09 16.60
C VAL A 464 -3.15 0.60 16.54
N ALA A 465 -3.13 -0.09 17.69
CA ALA A 465 -3.48 -1.52 17.74
C ALA A 465 -4.92 -1.78 17.27
N ALA A 466 -5.87 -0.94 17.70
CA ALA A 466 -7.27 -1.02 17.27
C ALA A 466 -7.41 -0.79 15.75
N TYR A 467 -6.68 0.18 15.19
CA TYR A 467 -6.65 0.42 13.76
C TYR A 467 -6.11 -0.78 12.99
N ASP A 468 -4.98 -1.34 13.45
CA ASP A 468 -4.34 -2.50 12.84
C ASP A 468 -5.30 -3.70 12.81
N VAL A 469 -6.04 -3.97 13.89
CA VAL A 469 -7.05 -5.05 13.95
C VAL A 469 -8.20 -4.81 12.97
N ILE A 470 -8.81 -3.62 12.98
CA ILE A 470 -9.97 -3.31 12.12
C ILE A 470 -9.56 -3.36 10.64
N ALA A 471 -8.41 -2.79 10.29
CA ALA A 471 -7.91 -2.78 8.93
C ALA A 471 -7.51 -4.17 8.44
N THR A 472 -6.93 -5.01 9.31
CA THR A 472 -6.59 -6.41 8.99
C THR A 472 -7.84 -7.23 8.71
N ILE A 473 -8.84 -7.20 9.60
CA ILE A 473 -10.12 -7.93 9.40
C ILE A 473 -10.81 -7.47 8.10
N ARG A 474 -10.77 -6.17 7.80
CA ARG A 474 -11.30 -5.62 6.54
C ARG A 474 -10.57 -6.17 5.32
N LEU A 475 -9.25 -6.23 5.35
CA LEU A 475 -8.44 -6.77 4.25
C LEU A 475 -8.67 -8.27 4.07
N GLU A 476 -8.68 -9.05 5.14
CA GLU A 476 -8.93 -10.49 5.12
C GLU A 476 -10.33 -10.82 4.59
N HIS A 477 -11.33 -10.04 4.98
CA HIS A 477 -12.68 -10.16 4.42
C HIS A 477 -12.67 -9.94 2.90
N GLN A 478 -12.03 -8.86 2.42
CA GLN A 478 -11.94 -8.57 0.99
C GLN A 478 -11.11 -9.62 0.22
N ALA A 479 -10.01 -10.09 0.80
CA ALA A 479 -9.18 -11.13 0.20
C ALA A 479 -9.93 -12.45 0.08
N ARG A 480 -10.71 -12.87 1.10
CA ARG A 480 -11.57 -14.06 1.03
C ARG A 480 -12.60 -13.96 -0.09
N GLN A 481 -13.22 -12.78 -0.27
CA GLN A 481 -14.18 -12.55 -1.34
C GLN A 481 -13.52 -12.63 -2.71
N ILE A 482 -12.37 -11.98 -2.89
CA ILE A 482 -11.61 -12.03 -4.14
C ILE A 482 -11.19 -13.47 -4.45
N ALA A 483 -10.70 -14.22 -3.46
CA ALA A 483 -10.33 -15.63 -3.62
C ALA A 483 -11.53 -16.52 -3.97
N ALA A 484 -12.73 -16.17 -3.51
CA ALA A 484 -13.98 -16.83 -3.88
C ALA A 484 -14.55 -16.39 -5.25
N GLY A 485 -13.91 -15.42 -5.93
CA GLY A 485 -14.40 -14.84 -7.19
C GLY A 485 -15.56 -13.85 -7.00
N GLU A 486 -15.77 -13.37 -5.77
CA GLU A 486 -16.80 -12.40 -5.40
C GLU A 486 -16.26 -10.97 -5.47
N ALA A 487 -17.17 -9.99 -5.59
CA ALA A 487 -16.78 -8.59 -5.51
C ALA A 487 -16.41 -8.24 -4.05
N PRO A 488 -15.23 -7.65 -3.79
CA PRO A 488 -14.90 -7.22 -2.44
C PRO A 488 -15.87 -6.14 -1.96
N THR A 489 -16.23 -6.19 -0.68
CA THR A 489 -17.11 -5.22 -0.02
C THR A 489 -16.50 -4.76 1.31
N ASN A 490 -17.10 -3.73 1.92
CA ASN A 490 -16.77 -3.26 3.27
C ASN A 490 -17.74 -3.83 4.32
N TYR A 491 -18.79 -4.53 3.90
CA TYR A 491 -19.84 -5.04 4.76
C TYR A 491 -19.56 -6.49 5.17
N LEU A 492 -19.27 -6.67 6.45
CA LEU A 492 -18.95 -7.97 7.04
C LEU A 492 -20.11 -8.42 7.93
N ASN A 493 -20.56 -9.66 7.77
CA ASN A 493 -21.42 -10.29 8.76
C ASN A 493 -20.57 -10.79 9.94
N PRO A 494 -20.74 -10.30 11.18
CA PRO A 494 -19.90 -10.70 12.31
C PRO A 494 -19.95 -12.20 12.63
N LYS A 495 -20.96 -12.93 12.15
CA LYS A 495 -21.05 -14.40 12.29
C LYS A 495 -20.03 -15.16 11.46
N ASP A 496 -19.43 -14.51 10.47
CA ASP A 496 -18.38 -15.10 9.61
C ASP A 496 -16.99 -15.02 10.26
N LEU A 497 -16.91 -14.40 11.45
CA LEU A 497 -15.74 -14.39 12.33
C LEU A 497 -15.91 -15.42 13.44
N SER A 498 -14.80 -16.02 13.86
CA SER A 498 -14.74 -16.78 15.11
C SER A 498 -15.10 -15.90 16.31
N ASP A 499 -15.48 -16.52 17.42
CA ASP A 499 -15.83 -15.77 18.62
C ASP A 499 -14.65 -14.94 19.15
N PHE A 500 -13.42 -15.47 19.04
CA PHE A 500 -12.19 -14.77 19.40
C PHE A 500 -11.95 -13.51 18.55
N GLU A 501 -12.05 -13.62 17.23
CA GLU A 501 -11.91 -12.47 16.31
C GLU A 501 -13.01 -11.43 16.53
N ARG A 502 -14.24 -11.89 16.79
CA ARG A 502 -15.38 -11.01 17.07
C ARG A 502 -15.19 -10.22 18.37
N GLU A 503 -14.63 -10.84 19.40
CA GLU A 503 -14.27 -10.16 20.65
C GLU A 503 -13.15 -9.13 20.42
N HIS A 504 -12.09 -9.49 19.69
CA HIS A 504 -11.00 -8.58 19.35
C HIS A 504 -11.49 -7.37 18.55
N LEU A 505 -12.37 -7.59 17.56
CA LEU A 505 -12.96 -6.50 16.78
C LEU A 505 -13.85 -5.59 17.65
N ARG A 506 -14.64 -6.17 18.56
CA ARG A 506 -15.46 -5.40 19.51
C ARG A 506 -14.57 -4.52 20.41
N ASP A 507 -13.47 -5.08 20.92
CA ASP A 507 -12.57 -4.37 21.83
C ASP A 507 -11.81 -3.26 21.08
N ALA A 508 -11.39 -3.50 19.85
CA ALA A 508 -10.86 -2.46 18.96
C ALA A 508 -11.86 -1.31 18.76
N PHE A 509 -13.13 -1.60 18.47
CA PHE A 509 -14.17 -0.58 18.37
C PHE A 509 -14.40 0.19 19.68
N LEU A 510 -14.26 -0.48 20.83
CA LEU A 510 -14.39 0.17 22.13
C LEU A 510 -13.25 1.17 22.38
N VAL A 511 -12.02 0.80 22.01
CA VAL A 511 -10.86 1.70 22.06
C VAL A 511 -11.14 2.94 21.21
N VAL A 512 -11.54 2.77 19.95
CA VAL A 512 -11.82 3.89 19.04
C VAL A 512 -12.89 4.83 19.60
N ARG A 513 -14.00 4.28 20.13
CA ARG A 513 -15.06 5.10 20.76
C ARG A 513 -14.56 5.84 22.01
N THR A 514 -13.70 5.20 22.80
CA THR A 514 -13.09 5.82 23.99
C THR A 514 -12.20 6.99 23.59
N MET A 515 -11.39 6.82 22.54
CA MET A 515 -10.54 7.88 22.01
C MET A 515 -11.36 9.04 21.41
N GLN A 516 -12.43 8.76 20.67
CA GLN A 516 -13.36 9.80 20.19
C GLN A 516 -13.95 10.61 21.35
N THR A 517 -14.34 9.96 22.44
CA THR A 517 -14.88 10.62 23.63
C THR A 517 -13.81 11.53 24.28
N ALA A 518 -12.59 11.02 24.46
CA ALA A 518 -11.49 11.76 25.08
C ALA A 518 -11.13 13.02 24.28
N VAL A 519 -11.05 12.92 22.95
CA VAL A 519 -10.78 14.09 22.09
C VAL A 519 -11.91 15.11 22.17
N GLY A 520 -13.17 14.67 22.20
CA GLY A 520 -14.34 15.56 22.29
C GLY A 520 -14.47 16.31 23.63
N GLN A 521 -14.14 15.66 24.75
CA GLN A 521 -14.13 16.27 26.09
C GLN A 521 -13.07 17.36 26.23
N ASN A 522 -11.86 17.13 25.68
CA ASN A 522 -10.77 18.12 25.70
C ASN A 522 -11.09 19.42 24.93
N THR A 523 -12.09 19.40 24.04
CA THR A 523 -12.59 20.57 23.31
C THR A 523 -13.84 21.21 23.89
N GLY A 524 -14.38 20.69 25.00
CA GLY A 524 -15.61 21.21 25.62
C GLY A 524 -16.90 20.91 24.83
N ILE A 525 -16.86 20.00 23.86
CA ILE A 525 -17.98 19.65 22.97
C ILE A 525 -18.90 18.61 23.63
N LEU A 526 -18.34 17.76 24.49
CA LEU A 526 -19.06 16.80 25.32
C LEU A 526 -18.96 17.28 26.77
N ARG A 527 -19.90 18.15 27.20
CA ARG A 527 -20.17 18.43 28.61
C ARG A 527 -21.39 17.67 29.06
#